data_AF-A0AAN7YM49-F1
#
_entry.id   AF-A0AAN7YM49-F1
#
_cell.length_a   1.000
_cell.length_b   1.000
_cell.length_c   1.000
_cell.angle_alpha   90.00
_cell.angle_beta   90.00
_cell.angle_gamma   90.00
#
_symmetry.space_group_name_H-M   'P 1'
#
loop_
_entity.id
_entity.type
_entity.pdbx_description
1 polymer ?
#
loop_
_entity_poly.entity_id
_entity_poly.type
_entity_poly.pdbx_seq_one_letter_code
_entity_poly.pdbx_strand_id
1 'polypeptide(L)'
;MSHLIDSYKLISQKLKKKKFPMRKPNYSEAVDQYTQVMNSFKREGNNIYAAFCCLSIGRCEQAIKASSSAEASCYIDAGYLIWENEIATNESEIISFEENIPEAINCYLLAIKIYQNYKRFSIMGTLYFEMASILKRLNKLEEGAEYFQKAAEIQRTESPISAINSLKEAAYCKIMEWDYKGACDYLDLIVNIASETTQPLESRMNQLSLLNTTTNSSFDQINNNSNHNNFFNNTNNSNINNNINNNINNNTILPSSVSMSLYPFILIETRVSLFLLYILQDSFSKSQAQLSKLVNDVNEQHAQYGAGSELSEETIAILNNLLIACERKEVNGLPAIQRELWSSLNDVQNDILQRIWCANKMLL
;
A
#
# COMPACT_ATOMS: atom_id res chain seq x y z
N MET A 1 -25.72 -19.19 -24.50
CA MET A 1 -24.33 -19.24 -25.03
C MET A 1 -24.12 -18.72 -26.48
N SER A 2 -24.42 -19.44 -27.58
CA SER A 2 -24.09 -18.97 -28.95
C SER A 2 -24.76 -17.63 -29.32
N HIS A 3 -26.05 -17.48 -29.01
CA HIS A 3 -26.81 -16.26 -29.29
C HIS A 3 -26.28 -15.01 -28.55
N LEU A 4 -25.68 -15.16 -27.36
CA LEU A 4 -25.10 -14.04 -26.61
C LEU A 4 -23.73 -13.63 -27.15
N ILE A 5 -22.94 -14.60 -27.60
CA ILE A 5 -21.65 -14.34 -28.26
C ILE A 5 -21.89 -13.67 -29.62
N ASP A 6 -22.93 -14.11 -30.34
CA ASP A 6 -23.33 -13.51 -31.61
C ASP A 6 -23.88 -12.09 -31.43
N SER A 7 -24.64 -11.82 -30.36
CA SER A 7 -25.08 -10.46 -30.04
C SER A 7 -23.91 -9.54 -29.68
N TYR A 8 -22.94 -10.02 -28.89
CA TYR A 8 -21.70 -9.31 -28.59
C TYR A 8 -20.90 -8.97 -29.86
N LYS A 9 -20.70 -9.97 -30.74
CA LYS A 9 -20.02 -9.79 -32.04
C LYS A 9 -20.76 -8.79 -32.93
N LEU A 10 -22.10 -8.84 -32.95
CA LEU A 10 -22.92 -7.94 -33.75
C LEU A 10 -22.81 -6.49 -33.27
N ILE A 11 -22.80 -6.24 -31.96
CA ILE A 11 -22.57 -4.90 -31.38
C ILE A 11 -21.16 -4.42 -31.72
N SER A 12 -20.15 -5.27 -31.55
CA SER A 12 -18.75 -4.97 -31.93
C SER A 12 -18.61 -4.64 -33.43
N GLN A 13 -19.30 -5.38 -34.29
CA GLN A 13 -19.31 -5.11 -35.74
C GLN A 13 -20.02 -3.81 -36.09
N LYS A 14 -21.11 -3.44 -35.39
CA LYS A 14 -21.78 -2.15 -35.57
C LYS A 14 -20.87 -0.97 -35.24
N LEU A 15 -20.04 -1.10 -34.19
CA LEU A 15 -19.04 -0.10 -33.82
C LEU A 15 -17.87 -0.01 -34.81
N LYS A 16 -17.40 -1.15 -35.32
CA LYS A 16 -16.30 -1.21 -36.32
C LYS A 16 -16.74 -0.74 -37.72
N LYS A 17 -18.00 -1.00 -38.10
CA LYS A 17 -18.57 -0.52 -39.36
C LYS A 17 -18.80 0.99 -39.25
N LYS A 18 -17.76 1.78 -39.51
CA LYS A 18 -17.78 3.24 -39.76
C LYS A 18 -18.61 3.55 -41.03
N LYS A 19 -19.89 3.18 -41.06
CA LYS A 19 -20.74 3.31 -42.25
C LYS A 19 -20.94 4.76 -42.68
N PHE A 20 -20.67 5.74 -41.82
CA PHE A 20 -20.68 7.16 -42.19
C PHE A 20 -19.56 7.91 -41.45
N PRO A 21 -18.50 8.37 -42.13
CA PRO A 21 -17.39 9.11 -41.50
C PRO A 21 -17.79 10.48 -40.92
N MET A 22 -19.06 10.90 -41.08
CA MET A 22 -19.55 12.22 -40.67
C MET A 22 -20.35 12.23 -39.36
N ARG A 23 -20.74 11.07 -38.80
CA ARG A 23 -21.55 11.00 -37.56
C ARG A 23 -20.85 10.12 -36.54
N LYS A 24 -20.51 10.68 -35.38
CA LYS A 24 -19.94 9.92 -34.26
C LYS A 24 -20.90 8.75 -33.94
N PRO A 25 -20.42 7.50 -33.86
CA PRO A 25 -21.22 6.38 -33.40
C PRO A 25 -21.90 6.73 -32.07
N ASN A 26 -23.14 6.30 -31.88
CA ASN A 26 -23.86 6.54 -30.64
C ASN A 26 -23.30 5.61 -29.55
N TYR A 27 -22.18 6.03 -28.94
CA TYR A 27 -21.47 5.22 -27.95
C TYR A 27 -22.29 5.02 -26.68
N SER A 28 -23.22 5.91 -26.32
CA SER A 28 -24.06 5.75 -25.12
C SER A 28 -25.04 4.58 -25.27
N GLU A 29 -25.69 4.46 -26.43
CA GLU A 29 -26.58 3.32 -26.72
C GLU A 29 -25.81 1.99 -26.80
N ALA A 30 -24.56 2.04 -27.28
CA ALA A 30 -23.69 0.87 -27.28
C ALA A 30 -23.33 0.41 -25.85
N VAL A 31 -23.09 1.34 -24.92
CA VAL A 31 -22.86 1.03 -23.50
C VAL A 31 -24.09 0.34 -22.89
N ASP A 32 -25.30 0.83 -23.17
CA ASP A 32 -26.54 0.21 -22.68
C ASP A 32 -26.72 -1.22 -23.23
N GLN A 33 -26.45 -1.42 -24.53
CA GLN A 33 -26.52 -2.73 -25.16
C GLN A 33 -25.49 -3.71 -24.58
N TYR A 34 -24.24 -3.27 -24.37
CA TYR A 34 -23.22 -4.10 -23.72
C TYR A 34 -23.56 -4.41 -22.27
N THR A 35 -24.15 -3.47 -21.54
CA THR A 35 -24.57 -3.67 -20.14
C THR A 35 -25.66 -4.75 -20.04
N GLN A 36 -26.62 -4.76 -20.97
CA GLN A 36 -27.64 -5.81 -21.02
C GLN A 36 -27.02 -7.19 -21.29
N VAL A 37 -26.09 -7.28 -22.25
CA VAL A 37 -25.40 -8.53 -22.59
C VAL A 37 -24.50 -8.99 -21.45
N MET A 38 -23.77 -8.09 -20.79
CA MET A 38 -22.98 -8.38 -19.59
C MET A 38 -23.84 -9.02 -18.49
N ASN A 39 -25.01 -8.43 -18.19
CA ASN A 39 -25.91 -8.96 -17.17
C ASN A 39 -26.47 -10.34 -17.54
N SER A 40 -26.66 -10.64 -18.82
CA SER A 40 -27.02 -12.00 -19.25
C SER A 40 -25.87 -13.00 -19.06
N PHE A 41 -24.61 -12.60 -19.33
CA PHE A 41 -23.45 -13.47 -19.08
C PHE A 41 -23.21 -13.74 -17.60
N LYS A 42 -23.40 -12.73 -16.73
CA LYS A 42 -23.34 -12.91 -15.27
C LYS A 42 -24.39 -13.92 -14.77
N ARG A 43 -25.61 -13.92 -15.35
CA ARG A 43 -26.65 -14.91 -15.01
C ARG A 43 -26.33 -16.31 -15.52
N GLU A 44 -25.68 -16.44 -16.68
CA GLU A 44 -25.23 -17.73 -17.20
C GLU A 44 -23.99 -18.26 -16.44
N GLY A 45 -23.40 -17.49 -15.52
CA GLY A 45 -22.23 -17.89 -14.72
C GLY A 45 -20.90 -17.79 -15.47
N ASN A 46 -20.85 -17.04 -16.58
CA ASN A 46 -19.63 -16.91 -17.38
C ASN A 46 -18.96 -15.54 -17.19
N ASN A 47 -18.07 -15.49 -16.21
CA ASN A 47 -17.44 -14.26 -15.74
C ASN A 47 -16.46 -13.65 -16.76
N ILE A 48 -15.75 -14.48 -17.54
CA ILE A 48 -14.75 -14.00 -18.52
C ILE A 48 -15.41 -13.23 -19.67
N TYR A 49 -16.51 -13.74 -20.25
CA TYR A 49 -17.21 -12.99 -21.30
C TYR A 49 -17.92 -11.74 -20.75
N ALA A 50 -18.37 -11.77 -19.49
CA ALA A 50 -18.86 -10.58 -18.82
C ALA A 50 -17.76 -9.52 -18.68
N ALA A 51 -16.53 -9.91 -18.35
CA ALA A 51 -15.37 -9.01 -18.28
C ALA A 51 -15.03 -8.39 -19.65
N PHE A 52 -15.10 -9.15 -20.75
CA PHE A 52 -14.89 -8.60 -22.10
C PHE A 52 -15.97 -7.57 -22.49
N CYS A 53 -17.20 -7.74 -22.02
CA CYS A 53 -18.23 -6.72 -22.15
C CYS A 53 -17.87 -5.46 -21.36
N CYS A 54 -17.42 -5.57 -20.11
CA CYS A 54 -16.95 -4.44 -19.29
C CYS A 54 -15.79 -3.67 -19.96
N LEU A 55 -14.81 -4.38 -20.53
CA LEU A 55 -13.72 -3.76 -21.29
C LEU A 55 -14.22 -2.98 -22.51
N SER A 56 -15.23 -3.51 -23.19
CA SER A 56 -15.84 -2.87 -24.34
C SER A 56 -16.61 -1.60 -23.93
N ILE A 57 -17.27 -1.64 -22.76
CA ILE A 57 -17.95 -0.48 -22.14
C ILE A 57 -16.92 0.60 -21.79
N GLY A 58 -15.84 0.26 -21.08
CA GLY A 58 -14.80 1.22 -20.71
C GLY A 58 -14.18 1.94 -21.92
N ARG A 59 -13.95 1.22 -23.02
CA ARG A 59 -13.49 1.82 -24.30
C ARG A 59 -14.53 2.76 -24.93
N CYS A 60 -15.82 2.44 -24.79
CA CYS A 60 -16.89 3.33 -25.27
C CYS A 60 -16.98 4.59 -24.41
N GLU A 61 -16.88 4.47 -23.09
CA GLU A 61 -16.90 5.60 -22.16
C GLU A 61 -15.70 6.54 -22.35
N GLN A 62 -14.52 5.97 -22.59
CA GLN A 62 -13.32 6.71 -22.97
C GLN A 62 -13.55 7.55 -24.24
N ALA A 63 -14.28 7.01 -25.22
CA ALA A 63 -14.61 7.72 -26.46
C ALA A 63 -15.64 8.85 -26.25
N ILE A 64 -16.56 8.68 -25.30
CA ILE A 64 -17.58 9.69 -24.96
C ILE A 64 -16.96 10.84 -24.14
N LYS A 65 -15.89 10.59 -23.37
CA LYS A 65 -15.29 11.53 -22.41
C LYS A 65 -16.33 12.10 -21.41
N ALA A 66 -17.38 11.34 -21.11
CA ALA A 66 -18.46 11.78 -20.22
C ALA A 66 -18.02 11.80 -18.75
N SER A 67 -17.36 10.73 -18.28
CA SER A 67 -16.87 10.62 -16.91
C SER A 67 -15.73 9.63 -16.84
N SER A 68 -14.55 10.08 -16.39
CA SER A 68 -13.42 9.17 -16.21
C SER A 68 -13.48 8.34 -14.93
N SER A 69 -14.36 8.70 -13.98
CA SER A 69 -14.63 7.81 -12.85
C SER A 69 -15.41 6.58 -13.29
N ALA A 70 -16.37 6.75 -14.21
CA ALA A 70 -17.13 5.63 -14.78
C ALA A 70 -16.21 4.72 -15.60
N GLU A 71 -15.34 5.31 -16.42
CA GLU A 71 -14.34 4.59 -17.20
C GLU A 71 -13.45 3.70 -16.30
N ALA A 72 -12.92 4.27 -15.21
CA ALA A 72 -12.09 3.53 -14.28
C ALA A 72 -12.85 2.42 -13.54
N SER A 73 -14.10 2.66 -13.12
CA SER A 73 -14.95 1.64 -12.49
C SER A 73 -15.21 0.45 -13.43
N CYS A 74 -15.45 0.70 -14.72
CA CYS A 74 -15.63 -0.37 -15.70
C CYS A 74 -14.38 -1.26 -15.86
N TYR A 75 -13.18 -0.67 -15.80
CA TYR A 75 -11.93 -1.43 -15.84
C TYR A 75 -11.69 -2.24 -14.56
N ILE A 76 -12.04 -1.69 -13.39
CA ILE A 76 -11.98 -2.43 -12.11
C ILE A 76 -12.95 -3.61 -12.14
N ASP A 77 -14.20 -3.38 -12.53
CA ASP A 77 -15.22 -4.43 -12.62
C ASP A 77 -14.82 -5.54 -13.60
N ALA A 78 -14.18 -5.18 -14.72
CA ALA A 78 -13.64 -6.15 -15.67
C ALA A 78 -12.54 -7.01 -15.03
N GLY A 79 -11.57 -6.38 -14.37
CA GLY A 79 -10.49 -7.09 -13.70
C GLY A 79 -11.00 -8.00 -12.58
N TYR A 80 -11.96 -7.52 -11.77
CA TYR A 80 -12.56 -8.28 -10.67
C TYR A 80 -13.23 -9.58 -11.15
N LEU A 81 -14.01 -9.51 -12.24
CA LEU A 81 -14.66 -10.70 -12.82
C LEU A 81 -13.65 -11.73 -13.34
N ILE A 82 -12.52 -11.27 -13.88
CA ILE A 82 -11.44 -12.16 -14.31
C ILE A 82 -10.79 -12.82 -13.08
N TRP A 83 -10.48 -12.04 -12.05
CA TRP A 83 -9.91 -12.57 -10.81
C TRP A 83 -10.81 -13.58 -10.11
N GLU A 84 -12.12 -13.32 -10.04
CA GLU A 84 -13.08 -14.24 -9.46
C GLU A 84 -13.09 -15.58 -10.22
N ASN A 85 -12.96 -15.55 -11.55
CA ASN A 85 -12.88 -16.77 -12.35
C ASN A 85 -11.59 -17.55 -12.11
N GLU A 86 -10.44 -16.87 -12.03
CA GLU A 86 -9.14 -17.51 -11.76
C GLU A 86 -9.10 -18.09 -10.33
N ILE A 87 -9.62 -17.37 -9.34
CA ILE A 87 -9.76 -17.87 -7.97
C ILE A 87 -10.62 -19.13 -7.94
N ALA A 88 -11.79 -19.12 -8.58
CA ALA A 88 -12.67 -20.28 -8.63
C ALA A 88 -12.04 -21.48 -9.34
N THR A 89 -11.21 -21.22 -10.35
CA THR A 89 -10.46 -22.27 -11.08
C THR A 89 -9.36 -22.86 -10.20
N ASN A 90 -8.63 -22.01 -9.47
CA ASN A 90 -7.61 -22.43 -8.51
C ASN A 90 -8.22 -23.24 -7.35
N GLU A 91 -9.36 -22.82 -6.82
CA GLU A 91 -10.10 -23.56 -5.77
C GLU A 91 -10.64 -24.91 -6.26
N SER A 92 -10.91 -25.03 -7.57
CA SER A 92 -11.38 -26.29 -8.18
C SER A 92 -10.23 -27.25 -8.52
N GLU A 93 -8.97 -26.89 -8.23
CA GLU A 93 -7.74 -27.63 -8.56
C GLU A 93 -7.63 -28.02 -10.06
N ILE A 94 -8.32 -27.29 -10.93
CA ILE A 94 -8.23 -27.50 -12.37
C ILE A 94 -6.95 -26.81 -12.84
N ILE A 95 -6.06 -27.57 -13.48
CA ILE A 95 -4.84 -27.02 -14.09
C ILE A 95 -5.25 -26.00 -15.15
N SER A 96 -5.07 -24.72 -14.85
CA SER A 96 -5.22 -23.61 -15.79
C SER A 96 -3.84 -23.08 -16.19
N PHE A 97 -3.73 -22.55 -17.40
CA PHE A 97 -2.51 -21.88 -17.88
C PHE A 97 -2.41 -20.43 -17.42
N GLU A 98 -3.30 -19.98 -16.52
CA GLU A 98 -3.29 -18.62 -15.95
C GLU A 98 -3.28 -17.48 -16.98
N GLU A 99 -3.80 -17.74 -18.18
CA GLU A 99 -3.71 -16.81 -19.32
C GLU A 99 -4.41 -15.48 -19.06
N ASN A 100 -5.39 -15.46 -18.15
CA ASN A 100 -6.17 -14.27 -17.85
C ASN A 100 -5.58 -13.40 -16.74
N ILE A 101 -4.58 -13.88 -15.99
CA ILE A 101 -3.88 -13.12 -14.93
C ILE A 101 -3.26 -11.81 -15.47
N PRO A 102 -2.42 -11.82 -16.53
CA PRO A 102 -1.81 -10.59 -17.03
C PRO A 102 -2.84 -9.61 -17.59
N GLU A 103 -3.95 -10.09 -18.17
CA GLU A 103 -5.03 -9.23 -18.65
C GLU A 103 -5.76 -8.55 -17.47
N ALA A 104 -6.01 -9.28 -16.37
CA ALA A 104 -6.61 -8.71 -15.17
C ALA A 104 -5.72 -7.63 -14.54
N ILE A 105 -4.41 -7.88 -14.44
CA ILE A 105 -3.43 -6.88 -13.98
C ILE A 105 -3.48 -5.64 -14.87
N ASN A 106 -3.48 -5.82 -16.19
CA ASN A 106 -3.54 -4.71 -17.14
C ASN A 106 -4.83 -3.87 -16.97
N CYS A 107 -5.97 -4.50 -16.69
CA CYS A 107 -7.22 -3.79 -16.38
C CYS A 107 -7.08 -2.86 -15.17
N TYR A 108 -6.51 -3.36 -14.07
CA TYR A 108 -6.26 -2.56 -12.86
C TYR A 108 -5.24 -1.44 -13.12
N LEU A 109 -4.16 -1.71 -13.88
CA LEU A 109 -3.16 -0.70 -14.22
C LEU A 109 -3.74 0.42 -15.09
N LEU A 110 -4.66 0.11 -16.01
CA LEU A 110 -5.39 1.12 -16.78
C LEU A 110 -6.26 2.00 -15.86
N ALA A 111 -6.98 1.40 -14.91
CA ALA A 111 -7.77 2.14 -13.92
C ALA A 111 -6.88 3.04 -13.05
N ILE A 112 -5.75 2.54 -12.57
CA ILE A 112 -4.78 3.30 -11.76
C ILE A 112 -4.22 4.49 -12.55
N LYS A 113 -3.87 4.30 -13.83
CA LYS A 113 -3.40 5.38 -14.71
C LYS A 113 -4.45 6.48 -14.86
N ILE A 114 -5.73 6.12 -14.92
CA ILE A 114 -6.82 7.09 -14.93
C ILE A 114 -6.82 7.85 -13.60
N TYR A 115 -6.85 7.17 -12.45
CA TYR A 115 -6.85 7.85 -11.15
C TYR A 115 -5.60 8.72 -10.89
N GLN A 116 -4.45 8.36 -11.47
CA GLN A 116 -3.24 9.17 -11.44
C GLN A 116 -3.44 10.52 -12.14
N ASN A 117 -4.07 10.52 -13.32
CA ASN A 117 -4.39 11.76 -14.04
C ASN A 117 -5.34 12.66 -13.23
N TYR A 118 -6.22 12.07 -12.42
CA TYR A 118 -7.16 12.79 -11.56
C TYR A 118 -6.62 13.11 -10.15
N LYS A 119 -5.34 12.80 -9.87
CA LYS A 119 -4.66 13.03 -8.58
C LYS A 119 -5.40 12.41 -7.38
N ARG A 120 -6.05 11.27 -7.57
CA ARG A 120 -6.75 10.54 -6.50
C ARG A 120 -5.88 9.40 -5.96
N PHE A 121 -4.83 9.76 -5.22
CA PHE A 121 -3.82 8.81 -4.73
C PHE A 121 -4.36 7.80 -3.71
N SER A 122 -5.36 8.18 -2.90
CA SER A 122 -5.95 7.30 -1.90
C SER A 122 -6.60 6.06 -2.54
N ILE A 123 -7.36 6.25 -3.64
CA ILE A 123 -7.99 5.15 -4.38
C ILE A 123 -6.92 4.30 -5.10
N MET A 124 -5.88 4.94 -5.68
CA MET A 124 -4.79 4.23 -6.33
C MET A 124 -4.08 3.26 -5.36
N GLY A 125 -3.78 3.72 -4.14
CA GLY A 125 -3.17 2.89 -3.12
C GLY A 125 -4.02 1.67 -2.77
N THR A 126 -5.34 1.85 -2.61
CA THR A 126 -6.26 0.74 -2.34
C THR A 126 -6.32 -0.26 -3.49
N LEU A 127 -6.32 0.20 -4.75
CA LEU A 127 -6.35 -0.69 -5.90
C LEU A 127 -5.07 -1.53 -6.03
N TYR A 128 -3.89 -0.95 -5.77
CA TYR A 128 -2.65 -1.72 -5.73
C TYR A 128 -2.66 -2.75 -4.60
N PHE A 129 -3.18 -2.40 -3.43
CA PHE A 129 -3.29 -3.31 -2.29
C PHE A 129 -4.26 -4.48 -2.58
N GLU A 130 -5.40 -4.20 -3.20
CA GLU A 130 -6.38 -5.21 -3.60
C GLU A 130 -5.78 -6.18 -4.62
N MET A 131 -5.14 -5.66 -5.67
CA MET A 131 -4.48 -6.47 -6.69
C MET A 131 -3.40 -7.38 -6.10
N ALA A 132 -2.56 -6.84 -5.22
CA ALA A 132 -1.51 -7.61 -4.54
C ALA A 132 -2.10 -8.70 -3.61
N SER A 133 -3.21 -8.41 -2.93
CA SER A 133 -3.92 -9.37 -2.08
C SER A 133 -4.49 -10.54 -2.88
N ILE A 134 -5.00 -10.27 -4.09
CA ILE A 134 -5.49 -11.32 -5.00
C ILE A 134 -4.31 -12.17 -5.51
N LEU A 135 -3.20 -11.55 -5.91
CA LEU A 135 -2.00 -12.27 -6.33
C LEU A 135 -1.44 -13.16 -5.22
N LYS A 136 -1.49 -12.70 -3.97
CA LYS A 136 -1.13 -13.52 -2.79
C LYS A 136 -2.03 -14.76 -2.69
N ARG A 137 -3.33 -14.66 -2.93
CA ARG A 137 -4.26 -15.80 -2.93
C ARG A 137 -4.01 -16.79 -4.07
N LEU A 138 -3.44 -16.31 -5.18
CA LEU A 138 -3.03 -17.13 -6.33
C LEU A 138 -1.60 -17.66 -6.21
N ASN A 139 -0.98 -17.58 -5.02
CA ASN A 139 0.42 -17.98 -4.76
C ASN A 139 1.49 -17.28 -5.62
N LYS A 140 1.18 -16.12 -6.22
CA LYS A 140 2.16 -15.29 -6.95
C LYS A 140 2.78 -14.25 -6.02
N LEU A 141 3.57 -14.74 -5.06
CA LEU A 141 4.06 -13.92 -3.94
C LEU A 141 5.12 -12.90 -4.37
N GLU A 142 5.96 -13.22 -5.36
CA GLU A 142 6.99 -12.30 -5.87
C GLU A 142 6.38 -11.05 -6.51
N GLU A 143 5.49 -11.23 -7.49
CA GLU A 143 4.76 -10.13 -8.14
C GLU A 143 3.90 -9.35 -7.13
N GLY A 144 3.23 -10.07 -6.23
CA GLY A 144 2.42 -9.47 -5.16
C GLY A 144 3.23 -8.54 -4.26
N ALA A 145 4.44 -8.93 -3.85
CA ALA A 145 5.32 -8.12 -3.00
C ALA A 145 5.68 -6.77 -3.65
N GLU A 146 5.99 -6.75 -4.96
CA GLU A 146 6.27 -5.51 -5.68
C GLU A 146 5.06 -4.56 -5.72
N TYR A 147 3.86 -5.10 -5.90
CA TYR A 147 2.64 -4.29 -5.92
C TYR A 147 2.27 -3.77 -4.54
N PHE A 148 2.51 -4.54 -3.47
CA PHE A 148 2.38 -4.04 -2.09
C PHE A 148 3.36 -2.90 -1.80
N GLN A 149 4.60 -2.99 -2.28
CA GLN A 149 5.57 -1.89 -2.16
C GLN A 149 5.08 -0.63 -2.88
N LYS A 150 4.61 -0.75 -4.13
CA LYS A 150 4.04 0.38 -4.88
C LYS A 150 2.83 0.98 -4.17
N ALA A 151 1.98 0.16 -3.55
CA ALA A 151 0.87 0.63 -2.73
C ALA A 151 1.35 1.47 -1.53
N ALA A 152 2.37 0.98 -0.81
CA ALA A 152 2.93 1.66 0.36
C ALA A 152 3.54 3.03 0.00
N GLU A 153 4.25 3.12 -1.12
CA GLU A 153 4.86 4.38 -1.59
C GLU A 153 3.79 5.46 -1.85
N ILE A 154 2.67 5.09 -2.47
CA ILE A 154 1.55 6.00 -2.74
C ILE A 154 0.80 6.34 -1.45
N GLN A 155 0.58 5.35 -0.58
CA GLN A 155 -0.16 5.53 0.67
C GLN A 155 0.62 6.35 1.71
N ARG A 156 1.95 6.43 1.62
CA ARG A 156 2.81 7.13 2.59
C ARG A 156 2.38 8.60 2.81
N THR A 157 1.91 9.28 1.77
CA THR A 157 1.48 10.69 1.86
C THR A 157 0.11 10.87 2.52
N GLU A 158 -0.79 9.90 2.34
CA GLU A 158 -2.19 10.00 2.76
C GLU A 158 -2.41 9.36 4.15
N SER A 159 -1.86 8.17 4.36
CA SER A 159 -2.07 7.35 5.55
C SER A 159 -0.84 6.47 5.83
N PRO A 160 0.06 6.90 6.74
CA PRO A 160 1.24 6.12 7.11
C PRO A 160 0.91 4.74 7.67
N ILE A 161 -0.20 4.62 8.40
CA ILE A 161 -0.66 3.33 8.95
C ILE A 161 -1.05 2.33 7.85
N SER A 162 -1.70 2.79 6.78
CA SER A 162 -2.06 1.95 5.65
C SER A 162 -0.81 1.50 4.89
N ALA A 163 0.17 2.38 4.75
CA ALA A 163 1.46 2.05 4.13
C ALA A 163 2.22 0.99 4.94
N ILE A 164 2.22 1.08 6.28
CA ILE A 164 2.80 0.05 7.15
C ILE A 164 2.11 -1.30 6.95
N ASN A 165 0.78 -1.33 6.89
CA ASN A 165 0.05 -2.57 6.66
C ASN A 165 0.42 -3.20 5.31
N SER A 166 0.50 -2.40 4.25
CA SER A 166 0.96 -2.85 2.93
C SER A 166 2.37 -3.42 2.96
N LEU A 167 3.30 -2.78 3.69
CA LEU A 167 4.67 -3.28 3.85
C LEU A 167 4.75 -4.56 4.69
N LYS A 168 3.90 -4.72 5.71
CA LYS A 168 3.83 -5.96 6.50
C LYS A 168 3.42 -7.14 5.62
N GLU A 169 2.42 -6.95 4.77
CA GLU A 169 1.99 -7.96 3.80
C GLU A 169 3.07 -8.26 2.75
N ALA A 170 3.81 -7.24 2.29
CA ALA A 170 4.96 -7.43 1.40
C ALA A 170 6.08 -8.26 2.06
N ALA A 171 6.41 -7.95 3.31
CA ALA A 171 7.41 -8.69 4.08
C ALA A 171 6.99 -10.15 4.28
N TYR A 172 5.71 -10.41 4.58
CA TYR A 172 5.18 -11.76 4.67
C TYR A 172 5.37 -12.54 3.37
N CYS A 173 5.02 -11.94 2.22
CA CYS A 173 5.22 -12.58 0.91
C CYS A 173 6.69 -12.96 0.67
N LYS A 174 7.63 -12.06 1.02
CA LYS A 174 9.08 -12.32 0.88
C LYS A 174 9.61 -13.40 1.82
N ILE A 175 9.09 -13.49 3.05
CA ILE A 175 9.47 -14.55 4.00
C ILE A 175 9.03 -15.93 3.47
N MET A 176 7.83 -16.00 2.88
CA MET A 176 7.34 -17.23 2.26
C MET A 176 8.18 -17.65 1.05
N GLU A 177 8.65 -16.70 0.25
CA GLU A 177 9.58 -16.90 -0.87
C GLU A 177 11.05 -17.11 -0.47
N TRP A 178 11.36 -17.18 0.83
CA TRP A 178 12.72 -17.38 1.37
C TRP A 178 13.71 -16.23 1.08
N ASP A 179 13.23 -15.10 0.54
CA ASP A 179 14.00 -13.87 0.35
C ASP A 179 14.01 -13.05 1.65
N TYR A 180 14.79 -13.53 2.62
CA TYR A 180 14.88 -12.89 3.93
C TYR A 180 15.54 -11.50 3.87
N LYS A 181 16.38 -11.25 2.86
CA LYS A 181 17.06 -9.96 2.71
C LYS A 181 16.08 -8.88 2.28
N GLY A 182 15.27 -9.16 1.26
CA GLY A 182 14.19 -8.26 0.85
C GLY A 182 13.15 -8.05 1.96
N ALA A 183 12.85 -9.08 2.74
CA ALA A 183 11.97 -8.95 3.91
C ALA A 183 12.55 -7.97 4.97
N CYS A 184 13.86 -8.06 5.27
CA CYS A 184 14.52 -7.12 6.18
C CYS A 184 14.46 -5.68 5.66
N ASP A 185 14.67 -5.45 4.36
CA ASP A 185 14.61 -4.11 3.77
C ASP A 185 13.21 -3.47 3.94
N TYR A 186 12.13 -4.26 3.77
CA TYR A 186 10.76 -3.80 4.02
C TYR A 186 10.48 -3.51 5.50
N LEU A 187 10.97 -4.35 6.42
CA LEU A 187 10.81 -4.15 7.85
C LEU A 187 11.61 -2.93 8.36
N ASP A 188 12.82 -2.70 7.84
CA ASP A 188 13.61 -1.51 8.15
C ASP A 188 12.89 -0.23 7.64
N LEU A 189 12.24 -0.30 6.47
CA LEU A 189 11.39 0.79 5.98
C LEU A 189 10.19 1.06 6.91
N ILE A 190 9.54 0.02 7.46
CA ILE A 190 8.48 0.15 8.45
C ILE A 190 9.00 0.86 9.70
N VAL A 191 10.17 0.48 10.23
CA VAL A 191 10.79 1.13 11.39
C VAL A 191 11.04 2.61 11.11
N ASN A 192 11.54 2.95 9.93
CA ASN A 192 11.77 4.34 9.54
C ASN A 192 10.46 5.14 9.53
N ILE A 193 9.41 4.63 8.87
CA ILE A 193 8.10 5.29 8.81
C ILE A 193 7.50 5.45 10.22
N ALA A 194 7.55 4.39 11.04
CA ALA A 194 7.05 4.43 12.41
C ALA A 194 7.79 5.45 13.27
N SER A 195 9.12 5.52 13.15
CA SER A 195 9.95 6.49 13.88
C SER A 195 9.73 7.94 13.44
N GLU A 196 9.48 8.18 12.14
CA GLU A 196 9.12 9.51 11.62
C GLU A 196 7.77 9.98 12.17
N THR A 197 6.85 9.05 12.43
CA THR A 197 5.51 9.36 12.94
C THR A 197 5.43 9.50 14.47
N THR A 198 6.35 8.88 15.23
CA THR A 198 6.39 8.98 16.70
C THR A 198 7.14 10.21 17.21
N GLN A 199 7.89 10.91 16.36
CA GLN A 199 8.52 12.18 16.75
C GLN A 199 7.45 13.25 17.02
N PRO A 200 7.56 13.99 18.15
CA PRO A 200 6.59 15.03 18.49
C PRO A 200 6.50 16.08 17.38
N LEU A 201 5.26 16.48 17.07
CA LEU A 201 4.84 17.41 16.01
C LEU A 201 5.68 18.70 15.88
N GLU A 202 6.41 19.11 16.91
CA GLU A 202 7.33 20.27 16.91
C GLU A 202 8.47 20.14 15.88
N SER A 203 8.96 18.93 15.63
CA SER A 203 10.04 18.69 14.66
C SER A 203 9.57 18.73 13.20
N ARG A 204 8.30 18.41 12.94
CA ARG A 204 7.68 18.54 11.60
C ARG A 204 7.42 19.99 11.20
N MET A 205 7.11 20.87 12.16
CA MET A 205 6.96 22.32 11.87
C MET A 205 8.30 23.00 11.54
N ASN A 206 9.41 22.53 12.12
CA ASN A 206 10.73 23.08 11.84
C ASN A 206 11.28 22.65 10.46
N GLN A 207 10.89 21.50 9.91
CA GLN A 207 11.31 21.13 8.55
C GLN A 207 10.53 21.88 7.45
N LEU A 208 9.25 22.18 7.68
CA LEU A 208 8.44 23.00 6.76
C LEU A 208 8.87 24.47 6.73
N SER A 209 9.41 25.01 7.82
CA SER A 209 9.98 26.38 7.85
C SER A 209 11.35 26.48 7.16
N LEU A 210 12.12 25.38 7.10
CA LEU A 210 13.39 25.30 6.37
C LEU A 210 13.23 25.13 4.84
N LEU A 211 12.10 24.57 4.38
CA LEU A 211 11.75 24.54 2.95
C LEU A 211 11.26 25.91 2.44
N ASN A 212 10.59 26.70 3.27
CA ASN A 212 10.15 28.06 2.90
C ASN A 212 11.27 29.12 2.96
N THR A 213 12.40 28.83 3.62
CA THR A 213 13.56 29.73 3.67
C THR A 213 14.61 29.44 2.60
N THR A 214 14.53 28.30 1.92
CA THR A 214 15.45 27.94 0.83
C THR A 214 14.91 28.29 -0.57
N THR A 215 13.63 28.65 -0.71
CA THR A 215 13.06 29.12 -1.99
C THR A 215 12.97 30.64 -2.13
N ASN A 216 13.35 31.41 -1.11
CA ASN A 216 13.30 32.89 -1.13
C ASN A 216 14.68 33.58 -1.06
N SER A 217 15.77 32.86 -1.30
CA SER A 217 17.14 33.40 -1.26
C SER A 217 17.89 33.23 -2.59
N SER A 218 17.19 33.17 -3.72
CA SER A 218 17.83 33.03 -5.04
C SER A 218 17.14 33.80 -6.16
N PHE A 219 16.55 34.96 -5.90
CA PHE A 219 16.26 35.95 -6.93
C PHE A 219 16.05 37.30 -6.25
N ASP A 220 17.14 38.03 -5.98
CA ASP A 220 17.15 39.49 -6.08
C ASP A 220 18.57 40.06 -5.90
N GLN A 221 18.82 41.14 -6.66
CA GLN A 221 20.02 41.98 -6.77
C GLN A 221 21.05 41.44 -7.80
N ILE A 222 21.34 42.13 -8.91
CA ILE A 222 21.99 43.45 -8.93
C ILE A 222 21.77 44.20 -10.30
N ASN A 223 21.40 45.48 -10.18
CA ASN A 223 21.66 46.68 -11.01
C ASN A 223 21.14 46.89 -12.46
N ASN A 224 20.25 47.88 -12.55
CA ASN A 224 20.39 49.19 -13.23
C ASN A 224 20.95 49.25 -14.67
N ASN A 225 20.11 49.65 -15.63
CA ASN A 225 20.19 51.01 -16.20
C ASN A 225 19.04 51.38 -17.16
N SER A 226 18.70 52.69 -17.10
CA SER A 226 18.19 53.57 -18.17
C SER A 226 16.73 53.50 -18.66
N ASN A 227 16.03 54.62 -18.38
CA ASN A 227 15.16 55.43 -19.26
C ASN A 227 14.03 54.75 -20.05
N HIS A 228 12.76 55.08 -19.76
CA HIS A 228 11.98 56.11 -20.48
C HIS A 228 10.51 56.19 -19.98
N ASN A 229 10.10 57.40 -19.59
CA ASN A 229 8.81 58.08 -19.82
C ASN A 229 7.45 57.34 -19.86
N ASN A 230 6.53 57.93 -19.07
CA ASN A 230 5.17 58.39 -19.40
C ASN A 230 3.92 57.65 -18.87
N PHE A 231 3.27 58.37 -17.95
CA PHE A 231 1.86 58.82 -17.96
C PHE A 231 0.72 58.00 -17.31
N PHE A 232 0.08 58.69 -16.33
CA PHE A 232 -1.34 58.70 -15.90
C PHE A 232 -1.93 57.44 -15.22
N ASN A 233 -2.84 57.49 -14.24
CA ASN A 233 -3.33 58.47 -13.25
C ASN A 233 -4.35 57.72 -12.36
N ASN A 234 -4.51 58.14 -11.09
CA ASN A 234 -5.71 58.02 -10.22
C ASN A 234 -6.23 56.59 -9.85
N THR A 235 -6.68 56.29 -8.62
CA THR A 235 -7.40 57.12 -7.63
C THR A 235 -7.43 56.41 -6.25
N ASN A 236 -7.27 57.18 -5.16
CA ASN A 236 -7.87 57.13 -3.81
C ASN A 236 -8.67 55.87 -3.38
N ASN A 237 -8.63 55.35 -2.14
CA ASN A 237 -8.98 56.08 -0.92
C ASN A 237 -8.78 55.25 0.39
N SER A 238 -8.37 55.94 1.47
CA SER A 238 -8.78 55.80 2.89
C SER A 238 -8.70 54.47 3.67
N ASN A 239 -7.72 54.45 4.59
CA ASN A 239 -7.81 54.08 6.02
C ASN A 239 -9.18 53.62 6.57
N ILE A 240 -9.19 52.48 7.28
CA ILE A 240 -9.81 52.30 8.61
C ILE A 240 -9.10 51.13 9.31
N ASN A 241 -8.34 51.46 10.36
CA ASN A 241 -7.95 50.55 11.43
C ASN A 241 -9.19 50.25 12.27
N ASN A 242 -9.55 48.98 12.47
CA ASN A 242 -10.40 48.56 13.57
C ASN A 242 -9.94 47.20 14.11
N ASN A 243 -9.31 47.27 15.27
CA ASN A 243 -9.12 46.16 16.20
C ASN A 243 -10.47 45.57 16.57
N ILE A 244 -10.68 44.29 16.28
CA ILE A 244 -11.69 43.46 16.94
C ILE A 244 -10.97 42.22 17.46
N ASN A 245 -10.64 42.29 18.76
CA ASN A 245 -10.40 41.12 19.59
C ASN A 245 -11.68 40.30 19.64
N ASN A 246 -11.70 39.14 18.97
CA ASN A 246 -12.70 38.10 19.23
C ASN A 246 -11.99 36.88 19.81
N ASN A 247 -12.07 36.78 21.14
CA ASN A 247 -11.98 35.53 21.88
C ASN A 247 -12.96 34.53 21.27
N ILE A 248 -12.44 33.50 20.61
CA ILE A 248 -13.19 32.28 20.33
C ILE A 248 -12.52 31.16 21.13
N ASN A 249 -13.03 30.98 22.35
CA ASN A 249 -12.99 29.68 23.01
C ASN A 249 -13.78 28.71 22.13
N ASN A 250 -13.10 27.81 21.43
CA ASN A 250 -13.72 26.60 20.89
C ASN A 250 -12.84 25.42 21.24
N ASN A 251 -13.26 24.73 22.30
CA ASN A 251 -13.08 23.30 22.52
C ASN A 251 -13.17 22.55 21.18
N THR A 252 -12.03 22.32 20.56
CA THR A 252 -11.85 21.28 19.55
C THR A 252 -10.97 20.25 20.21
N ILE A 253 -11.62 19.20 20.68
CA ILE A 253 -11.02 17.98 21.15
C ILE A 253 -9.99 17.55 20.11
N LEU A 254 -8.71 17.70 20.44
CA LEU A 254 -7.59 17.14 19.69
C LEU A 254 -7.83 15.62 19.60
N PRO A 255 -7.85 15.02 18.41
CA PRO A 255 -7.77 13.57 18.29
C PRO A 255 -6.29 13.18 18.44
N SER A 256 -5.71 13.31 19.64
CA SER A 256 -4.28 13.09 19.86
C SER A 256 -3.93 12.05 20.91
N SER A 257 -4.91 11.34 21.49
CA SER A 257 -4.64 10.29 22.47
C SER A 257 -4.82 8.86 21.95
N VAL A 258 -5.45 8.67 20.78
CA VAL A 258 -5.77 7.32 20.26
C VAL A 258 -4.78 6.86 19.17
N SER A 259 -4.01 7.77 18.57
CA SER A 259 -3.10 7.46 17.47
C SER A 259 -1.68 7.10 17.90
N MET A 260 -1.26 7.42 19.13
CA MET A 260 0.11 7.15 19.61
C MET A 260 0.32 5.76 20.21
N SER A 261 -0.71 4.97 20.51
CA SER A 261 -0.53 3.62 21.07
C SER A 261 -0.23 2.55 20.01
N LEU A 262 -0.56 2.79 18.73
CA LEU A 262 -0.43 1.78 17.67
C LEU A 262 0.98 1.71 17.06
N TYR A 263 1.63 2.85 16.84
CA TYR A 263 2.98 2.88 16.24
C TYR A 263 4.06 2.25 17.12
N PRO A 264 4.08 2.49 18.45
CA PRO A 264 5.03 1.85 19.33
C PRO A 264 4.86 0.31 19.31
N PHE A 265 3.63 -0.20 19.33
CA PHE A 265 3.36 -1.65 19.24
C PHE A 265 3.90 -2.25 17.94
N ILE A 266 3.59 -1.61 16.80
CA ILE A 266 4.10 -2.00 15.48
C ILE A 266 5.63 -2.02 15.45
N LEU A 267 6.27 -1.05 16.10
CA LEU A 267 7.72 -0.93 16.13
C LEU A 267 8.36 -2.10 16.90
N ILE A 268 7.82 -2.45 18.07
CA ILE A 268 8.23 -3.63 18.84
C ILE A 268 8.08 -4.90 17.99
N GLU A 269 6.89 -5.12 17.42
CA GLU A 269 6.59 -6.29 16.59
C GLU A 269 7.56 -6.42 15.40
N THR A 270 7.80 -5.30 14.69
CA THR A 270 8.70 -5.24 13.53
C THR A 270 10.14 -5.56 13.93
N ARG A 271 10.60 -5.08 15.08
CA ARG A 271 11.94 -5.36 15.58
C ARG A 271 12.14 -6.80 16.03
N VAL A 272 11.14 -7.41 16.65
CA VAL A 272 11.17 -8.84 16.99
C VAL A 272 11.28 -9.67 15.70
N SER A 273 10.51 -9.34 14.67
CA SER A 273 10.60 -10.00 13.36
C SER A 273 11.98 -9.81 12.70
N LEU A 274 12.55 -8.59 12.72
CA LEU A 274 13.91 -8.32 12.24
C LEU A 274 14.97 -9.12 13.01
N PHE A 275 14.86 -9.17 14.34
CA PHE A 275 15.77 -9.93 15.20
C PHE A 275 15.82 -11.41 14.80
N LEU A 276 14.65 -12.04 14.61
CA LEU A 276 14.55 -13.44 14.20
C LEU A 276 15.09 -13.66 12.78
N LEU A 277 14.77 -12.79 11.82
CA LEU A 277 15.31 -12.89 10.46
C LEU A 277 16.83 -12.74 10.41
N TYR A 278 17.41 -11.86 11.22
CA TYR A 278 18.87 -11.72 11.29
C TYR A 278 19.56 -12.93 11.93
N ILE A 279 18.91 -13.63 12.88
CA ILE A 279 19.39 -14.92 13.38
C ILE A 279 19.38 -15.97 12.27
N LEU A 280 18.28 -16.04 11.51
CA LEU A 280 18.16 -17.00 10.40
C LEU A 280 19.21 -16.78 9.31
N GLN A 281 19.70 -15.55 9.14
CA GLN A 281 20.76 -15.19 8.19
C GLN A 281 22.19 -15.32 8.76
N ASP A 282 22.37 -15.87 9.97
CA ASP A 282 23.64 -15.93 10.71
C ASP A 282 24.31 -14.54 10.94
N SER A 283 23.53 -13.46 10.86
CA SER A 283 24.02 -12.08 11.04
C SER A 283 23.87 -11.64 12.50
N PHE A 284 24.57 -12.34 13.40
CA PHE A 284 24.46 -12.15 14.86
C PHE A 284 24.74 -10.71 15.32
N SER A 285 25.70 -10.00 14.71
CA SER A 285 25.99 -8.61 15.08
C SER A 285 24.82 -7.65 14.81
N LYS A 286 24.08 -7.85 13.70
CA LYS A 286 22.89 -7.05 13.39
C LYS A 286 21.72 -7.42 14.30
N SER A 287 21.55 -8.70 14.60
CA SER A 287 20.54 -9.18 15.55
C SER A 287 20.76 -8.59 16.95
N GLN A 288 22.00 -8.60 17.45
CA GLN A 288 22.36 -7.97 18.72
C GLN A 288 22.02 -6.47 18.74
N ALA A 289 22.31 -5.74 17.66
CA ALA A 289 22.00 -4.32 17.56
C ALA A 289 20.49 -4.04 17.56
N GLN A 290 19.69 -4.90 16.92
CA GLN A 290 18.22 -4.78 16.96
C GLN A 290 17.65 -5.12 18.33
N LEU A 291 18.23 -6.11 19.03
CA LEU A 291 17.85 -6.43 20.41
C LEU A 291 18.11 -5.25 21.36
N SER A 292 19.27 -4.59 21.26
CA SER A 292 19.54 -3.39 22.07
C SER A 292 18.56 -2.25 21.79
N LYS A 293 18.15 -2.06 20.54
CA LYS A 293 17.12 -1.07 20.17
C LYS A 293 15.74 -1.45 20.70
N LEU A 294 15.36 -2.74 20.58
CA LEU A 294 14.12 -3.27 21.12
C LEU A 294 14.00 -3.05 22.63
N VAL A 295 15.07 -3.29 23.39
CA VAL A 295 15.12 -3.01 24.83
C VAL A 295 14.80 -1.54 25.13
N ASN A 296 15.38 -0.62 24.37
CA ASN A 296 15.13 0.81 24.55
C ASN A 296 13.67 1.16 24.26
N ASP A 297 13.11 0.67 23.15
CA ASP A 297 11.72 0.97 22.77
C ASP A 297 10.70 0.38 23.76
N VAL A 298 10.98 -0.82 24.31
CA VAL A 298 10.16 -1.44 25.36
C VAL A 298 10.23 -0.63 26.66
N ASN A 299 11.41 -0.16 27.05
CA ASN A 299 11.58 0.71 28.21
C ASN A 299 10.88 2.07 28.04
N GLU A 300 10.95 2.67 26.86
CA GLU A 300 10.25 3.92 26.54
C GLU A 300 8.71 3.74 26.60
N GLN A 301 8.19 2.61 26.12
CA GLN A 301 6.77 2.30 26.27
C GLN A 301 6.33 2.12 27.72
N HIS A 302 7.11 1.38 28.51
CA HIS A 302 6.84 1.22 29.94
C HIS A 302 6.80 2.56 30.67
N ALA A 303 7.65 3.50 30.29
CA ALA A 303 7.67 4.86 30.86
C ALA A 303 6.47 5.71 30.43
N GLN A 304 5.94 5.54 29.22
CA GLN A 304 4.85 6.37 28.67
C GLN A 304 3.44 5.86 29.00
N TYR A 305 3.22 4.54 29.05
CA TYR A 305 1.88 3.95 29.12
C TYR A 305 1.62 3.08 30.35
N GLY A 306 2.61 2.89 31.24
CA GLY A 306 2.51 1.96 32.36
C GLY A 306 2.51 0.49 31.91
N ALA A 307 2.53 -0.43 32.87
CA ALA A 307 2.78 -1.87 32.70
C ALA A 307 1.71 -2.65 31.90
N GLY A 308 1.53 -2.30 30.62
CA GLY A 308 0.60 -2.95 29.69
C GLY A 308 1.26 -3.52 28.43
N SER A 309 2.60 -3.61 28.36
CA SER A 309 3.28 -4.24 27.23
C SER A 309 3.19 -5.76 27.31
N GLU A 310 2.65 -6.41 26.28
CA GLU A 310 2.60 -7.88 26.15
C GLU A 310 3.99 -8.53 26.10
N LEU A 311 5.03 -7.78 25.74
CA LEU A 311 6.42 -8.26 25.82
C LEU A 311 7.04 -7.88 27.17
N SER A 312 7.12 -8.87 28.06
CA SER A 312 7.81 -8.75 29.34
C SER A 312 9.34 -8.68 29.17
N GLU A 313 10.03 -8.11 30.17
CA GLU A 313 11.49 -8.20 30.29
C GLU A 313 11.99 -9.66 30.21
N GLU A 314 11.16 -10.61 30.65
CA GLU A 314 11.43 -12.05 30.55
C GLU A 314 11.50 -12.51 29.09
N THR A 315 10.60 -12.03 28.22
CA THR A 315 10.62 -12.37 26.79
C THR A 315 11.89 -11.86 26.12
N ILE A 316 12.35 -10.65 26.46
CA ILE A 316 13.63 -10.11 25.96
C ILE A 316 14.80 -10.96 26.43
N ALA A 317 14.81 -11.39 27.70
CA ALA A 317 15.87 -12.25 28.23
C ALA A 317 15.90 -13.60 27.49
N ILE A 318 14.73 -14.18 27.19
CA ILE A 318 14.62 -15.43 26.43
C ILE A 318 15.08 -15.23 24.97
N LEU A 319 14.77 -14.10 24.33
CA LEU A 319 15.31 -13.75 23.00
C LEU A 319 16.85 -13.64 23.04
N ASN A 320 17.44 -13.03 24.07
CA ASN A 320 18.88 -12.99 24.22
C ASN A 320 19.49 -14.39 24.40
N ASN A 321 18.83 -15.26 25.17
CA ASN A 321 19.24 -16.66 25.33
C ASN A 321 19.17 -17.41 23.99
N LEU A 322 18.15 -17.15 23.16
CA LEU A 322 18.04 -17.71 21.81
C LEU A 322 19.23 -17.28 20.94
N LEU A 323 19.59 -15.99 20.96
CA LEU A 323 20.72 -15.46 20.19
C LEU A 323 22.03 -16.16 20.58
N ILE A 324 22.30 -16.27 21.88
CA ILE A 324 23.51 -16.93 22.41
C ILE A 324 23.53 -18.41 22.04
N ALA A 325 22.39 -19.10 22.16
CA ALA A 325 22.28 -20.51 21.81
C ALA A 325 22.55 -20.75 20.31
N CYS A 326 22.05 -19.87 19.45
CA CYS A 326 22.31 -19.93 18.00
C CYS A 326 23.77 -19.60 17.67
N GLU A 327 24.36 -18.57 18.29
CA GLU A 327 25.78 -18.21 18.10
C GLU A 327 26.73 -19.34 18.50
N ARG A 328 26.42 -20.03 19.61
CA ARG A 328 27.19 -21.18 20.11
C ARG A 328 26.85 -22.51 19.45
N LYS A 329 25.85 -22.54 18.55
CA LYS A 329 25.32 -23.75 17.90
C LYS A 329 24.86 -24.83 18.90
N GLU A 330 24.31 -24.41 20.03
CA GLU A 330 23.86 -25.30 21.11
C GLU A 330 22.45 -25.85 20.85
N VAL A 331 22.33 -26.98 20.14
CA VAL A 331 21.03 -27.52 19.68
C VAL A 331 20.12 -28.01 20.83
N ASN A 332 20.68 -28.42 21.97
CA ASN A 332 19.92 -29.06 23.06
C ASN A 332 18.99 -28.12 23.83
N GLY A 333 19.29 -26.82 23.86
CA GLY A 333 18.50 -25.82 24.60
C GLY A 333 17.38 -25.17 23.78
N LEU A 334 17.46 -25.20 22.44
CA LEU A 334 16.50 -24.50 21.57
C LEU A 334 15.03 -24.94 21.75
N PRO A 335 14.69 -26.23 21.94
CA PRO A 335 13.29 -26.63 22.10
C PRO A 335 12.62 -26.05 23.37
N ALA A 336 13.39 -25.88 24.45
CA ALA A 336 12.89 -25.28 25.68
C ALA A 336 12.62 -23.79 25.48
N ILE A 337 13.58 -23.08 24.86
CA ILE A 337 13.48 -21.66 24.50
C ILE A 337 12.29 -21.41 23.57
N GLN A 338 12.09 -22.26 22.56
CA GLN A 338 10.98 -22.14 21.62
C GLN A 338 9.62 -22.25 22.31
N ARG A 339 9.47 -23.21 23.23
CA ARG A 339 8.22 -23.40 23.97
C ARG A 339 7.89 -22.20 24.86
N GLU A 340 8.89 -21.56 25.44
CA GLU A 340 8.72 -20.37 26.28
C GLU A 340 8.40 -19.11 25.47
N LEU A 341 8.92 -19.00 24.24
CA LEU A 341 8.62 -17.87 23.34
C LEU A 341 7.28 -17.99 22.61
N TRP A 342 6.73 -19.20 22.46
CA TRP A 342 5.62 -19.48 21.55
C TRP A 342 4.36 -18.63 21.80
N SER A 343 4.00 -18.39 23.07
CA SER A 343 2.82 -17.60 23.45
C SER A 343 3.04 -16.08 23.33
N SER A 344 4.30 -15.64 23.26
CA SER A 344 4.67 -14.22 23.23
C SER A 344 4.91 -13.70 21.81
N LEU A 345 4.96 -14.59 20.82
CA LEU A 345 5.22 -14.28 19.42
C LEU A 345 3.97 -14.45 18.56
N ASN A 346 3.88 -13.69 17.47
CA ASN A 346 2.83 -13.87 16.47
C ASN A 346 3.08 -15.08 15.56
N ASP A 347 2.07 -15.51 14.80
CA ASP A 347 2.15 -16.71 13.95
C ASP A 347 3.31 -16.65 12.93
N VAL A 348 3.59 -15.47 12.37
CA VAL A 348 4.68 -15.26 11.41
C VAL A 348 6.05 -15.39 12.09
N GLN A 349 6.20 -14.80 13.28
CA GLN A 349 7.41 -14.91 14.09
C GLN A 349 7.64 -16.35 14.55
N ASN A 350 6.57 -17.07 14.92
CA ASN A 350 6.61 -18.48 15.25
C ASN A 350 7.03 -19.35 14.05
N ASP A 351 6.56 -19.04 12.83
CA ASP A 351 7.03 -19.71 11.61
C ASP A 351 8.53 -19.46 11.38
N ILE A 352 9.00 -18.22 11.53
CA ILE A 352 10.43 -17.90 11.41
C ILE A 352 11.25 -18.65 12.49
N LEU A 353 10.77 -18.69 13.73
CA LEU A 353 11.41 -19.40 14.83
C LEU A 353 11.50 -20.91 14.56
N GLN A 354 10.45 -21.50 14.01
CA GLN A 354 10.43 -22.89 13.58
C GLN A 354 11.45 -23.14 12.47
N ARG A 355 11.60 -22.22 11.51
CA ARG A 355 12.62 -22.30 10.45
C ARG A 355 14.04 -22.21 11.01
N ILE A 356 14.30 -21.35 12.00
CA ILE A 356 15.59 -21.26 12.71
C ILE A 356 15.93 -22.59 13.37
N TRP A 357 14.96 -23.23 14.03
CA TRP A 357 15.16 -24.54 14.65
C TRP A 357 15.48 -25.62 13.61
N CYS A 358 14.70 -25.69 12.52
CA CYS A 358 14.95 -26.64 11.43
C CYS A 358 16.34 -26.44 10.81
N ALA A 359 16.77 -25.19 10.58
CA ALA A 359 18.10 -24.88 10.05
C ALA A 359 19.23 -25.36 10.98
N ASN A 360 19.11 -25.10 12.28
CA ASN A 360 20.10 -25.54 13.27
C ASN A 360 20.15 -27.08 13.43
N LYS A 361 19.02 -27.76 13.22
CA LYS A 361 18.95 -29.23 13.24
C LYS A 361 19.61 -29.86 12.00
N MET A 362 19.51 -29.23 10.82
CA MET A 362 20.09 -29.70 9.56
C MET A 362 21.62 -29.49 9.46
N LEU A 363 22.20 -28.66 10.34
CA LEU A 363 23.65 -28.41 10.42
C LEU A 363 24.42 -29.47 11.24
N LEU A 364 23.72 -30.46 11.80
CA LEU A 364 24.25 -31.70 12.39
C LEU A 364 24.15 -32.83 11.38
#